data_AF-A0A962E0Y5-F1
#
_entry.id   AF-A0A962E0Y5-F1
#
_cell.length_a   1.000
_cell.length_b   1.000
_cell.length_c   1.000
_cell.angle_alpha   90.00
_cell.angle_beta   90.00
_cell.angle_gamma   90.00
#
_symmetry.space_group_name_H-M   'P 1'
#
loop_
_entity.id
_entity.type
_entity.pdbx_description
1 polymer ?
#
loop_
_entity_poly.entity_id
_entity_poly.type
_entity_poly.pdbx_seq_one_letter_code
_entity_poly.pdbx_strand_id
1 'polypeptide(L)'
;AEAGVPYDLIADMDDINPEFATTDVSLVIGANDVVNPVAKTDPASPIYGMPILDVAESRNVVVIKRGKGTGFAGIENALFYQDNTRMLFADAQGAVAQLLTALKEMDGGH
;
A
#
# COMPACT_ATOMS: atom_id res chain seq x y z
N ALA A 1 12.15 -13.96 3.70
CA ALA A 1 12.51 -15.40 3.84
C ALA A 1 12.45 -16.16 2.51
N GLU A 2 11.30 -16.25 1.82
CA GLU A 2 11.15 -17.01 0.56
C GLU A 2 11.65 -16.27 -0.69
N ALA A 3 11.45 -14.95 -0.78
CA ALA A 3 11.91 -14.12 -1.90
C ALA A 3 13.34 -13.55 -1.72
N GLY A 4 14.08 -14.00 -0.71
CA GLY A 4 15.46 -13.52 -0.45
C GLY A 4 15.59 -12.08 0.04
N VAL A 5 14.48 -11.41 0.44
CA VAL A 5 14.52 -10.04 0.98
C VAL A 5 15.34 -10.01 2.28
N PRO A 6 16.35 -9.14 2.38
CA PRO A 6 17.12 -8.92 3.60
C PRO A 6 16.20 -8.53 4.78
N TYR A 7 16.42 -9.14 5.95
CA TYR A 7 15.55 -8.95 7.12
C TYR A 7 15.63 -7.54 7.71
N ASP A 8 16.75 -6.85 7.54
CA ASP A 8 16.97 -5.47 7.93
C ASP A 8 16.10 -4.47 7.15
N LEU A 9 15.54 -4.89 6.00
CA LEU A 9 14.57 -4.10 5.24
C LEU A 9 13.11 -4.40 5.64
N ILE A 10 12.90 -5.32 6.58
CA ILE A 10 11.58 -5.68 7.10
C ILE A 10 11.42 -5.04 8.47
N ALA A 11 10.44 -4.16 8.61
CA ALA A 11 10.13 -3.49 9.86
C ALA A 11 8.79 -3.98 10.41
N ASP A 12 8.69 -4.04 11.73
CA ASP A 12 7.41 -4.23 12.41
C ASP A 12 6.55 -2.96 12.29
N MET A 13 5.24 -3.14 12.36
CA MET A 13 4.26 -2.07 12.13
C MET A 13 4.42 -0.89 13.09
N ASP A 14 4.67 -1.17 14.38
CA ASP A 14 4.84 -0.12 15.40
C ASP A 14 6.09 0.73 15.14
N ASP A 15 7.14 0.14 14.57
CA ASP A 15 8.39 0.82 14.26
C ASP A 15 8.28 1.64 12.96
N ILE A 16 7.57 1.13 11.94
CA ILE A 16 7.50 1.77 10.62
C ILE A 16 6.41 2.84 10.52
N ASN A 17 5.33 2.76 11.31
CA ASN A 17 4.22 3.70 11.22
C ASN A 17 4.64 5.17 11.39
N PRO A 18 5.51 5.55 12.36
CA PRO A 18 5.99 6.93 12.49
C PRO A 18 6.73 7.49 11.27
N GLU A 19 7.29 6.63 10.41
CA GLU A 19 8.09 7.03 9.23
C GLU A 19 7.21 7.40 8.02
N PHE A 20 5.92 7.02 8.00
CA PHE A 20 5.05 7.31 6.85
C PHE A 20 4.86 8.82 6.63
N ALA A 21 4.77 9.61 7.70
CA ALA A 21 4.64 11.07 7.60
C ALA A 21 5.80 11.75 6.85
N THR A 22 6.98 11.12 6.82
CA THR A 22 8.16 11.59 6.06
C THR A 22 8.43 10.82 4.79
N THR A 23 7.60 9.82 4.46
CA THR A 23 7.75 8.97 3.29
C THR A 23 7.19 9.64 2.03
N ASP A 24 8.00 9.70 0.97
CA ASP A 24 7.59 10.30 -0.31
C ASP A 24 6.53 9.47 -1.05
N VAL A 25 6.72 8.15 -1.11
CA VAL A 25 5.84 7.23 -1.83
C VAL A 25 5.68 5.94 -1.06
N SER A 26 4.44 5.54 -0.78
CA SER A 26 4.11 4.19 -0.34
C SER A 26 3.54 3.36 -1.48
N LEU A 27 4.17 2.22 -1.76
CA LEU A 27 3.69 1.24 -2.74
C LEU A 27 2.94 0.11 -2.05
N VAL A 28 1.62 0.10 -2.17
CA VAL A 28 0.74 -0.91 -1.58
C VAL A 28 0.42 -1.99 -2.61
N ILE A 29 0.90 -3.20 -2.39
CA ILE A 29 0.73 -4.31 -3.35
C ILE A 29 -0.27 -5.33 -2.78
N GLY A 30 -1.47 -5.41 -3.37
CA GLY A 30 -2.48 -6.42 -3.03
C GLY A 30 -3.13 -6.30 -1.65
N ALA A 31 -2.62 -5.45 -0.76
CA ALA A 31 -3.21 -5.21 0.55
C ALA A 31 -4.50 -4.38 0.44
N ASN A 32 -5.42 -4.60 1.39
CA ASN A 32 -6.69 -3.89 1.45
C ASN A 32 -7.05 -3.51 2.90
N ASP A 33 -7.52 -4.46 3.71
CA ASP A 33 -8.05 -4.13 5.05
C ASP A 33 -6.96 -3.57 5.98
N VAL A 34 -5.74 -4.09 5.89
CA VAL A 34 -4.58 -3.68 6.72
C VAL A 34 -4.01 -2.29 6.40
N VAL A 35 -4.58 -1.58 5.42
CA VAL A 35 -4.23 -0.20 5.06
C VAL A 35 -5.47 0.70 5.03
N ASN A 36 -6.62 0.23 5.54
CA ASN A 36 -7.88 0.95 5.42
C ASN A 36 -8.06 1.94 6.58
N PRO A 37 -8.03 3.28 6.33
CA PRO A 37 -8.02 4.30 7.38
C PRO A 37 -9.24 4.26 8.31
N VAL A 38 -10.36 3.68 7.84
CA VAL A 38 -11.58 3.56 8.64
C VAL A 38 -11.40 2.71 9.90
N ALA A 39 -10.36 1.86 9.96
CA ALA A 39 -9.99 1.15 11.19
C ALA A 39 -9.66 2.09 12.35
N LYS A 40 -9.22 3.33 12.05
CA LYS A 40 -8.89 4.36 13.06
C LYS A 40 -9.94 5.46 13.15
N THR A 41 -10.69 5.72 12.09
CA THR A 41 -11.54 6.93 12.00
C THR A 41 -13.03 6.68 12.17
N ASP A 42 -13.52 5.45 12.00
CA ASP A 42 -14.96 5.15 12.02
C ASP A 42 -15.31 4.06 13.05
N PRO A 43 -15.82 4.42 14.24
CA PRO A 43 -16.25 3.47 15.27
C PRO A 43 -17.36 2.50 14.84
N ALA A 44 -18.09 2.79 13.77
CA ALA A 44 -19.12 1.89 13.23
C ALA A 44 -18.56 0.85 12.27
N SER A 45 -17.31 1.00 11.82
CA SER A 45 -16.66 0.09 10.90
C SER A 45 -16.38 -1.28 11.55
N PRO A 46 -16.57 -2.40 10.84
CA PRO A 46 -16.26 -3.74 11.34
C PRO A 46 -14.77 -3.97 11.63
N ILE A 47 -13.89 -3.09 11.14
CA ILE A 47 -12.44 -3.15 11.38
C ILE A 47 -11.97 -2.05 12.34
N TYR A 48 -12.88 -1.36 13.03
CA TYR A 48 -12.49 -0.34 14.00
C TYR A 48 -11.62 -0.91 15.11
N GLY A 49 -10.49 -0.24 15.40
CA GLY A 49 -9.48 -0.69 16.37
C GLY A 49 -8.54 -1.77 15.85
N MET A 50 -8.70 -2.25 14.61
CA MET A 50 -7.75 -3.15 13.98
C MET A 50 -6.41 -2.41 13.76
N PRO A 51 -5.27 -2.98 14.17
CA PRO A 51 -3.97 -2.39 13.83
C PRO A 51 -3.76 -2.38 12.31
N ILE A 52 -3.34 -1.23 11.77
CA ILE A 52 -3.12 -1.01 10.33
C ILE A 52 -1.80 -0.28 10.09
N LEU A 53 -1.32 -0.33 8.86
CA LEU A 53 -0.23 0.52 8.37
C LEU A 53 -0.78 1.89 7.99
N ASP A 54 -0.15 2.95 8.49
CA ASP A 54 -0.56 4.35 8.29
C ASP A 54 -0.10 4.92 6.94
N VAL A 55 -0.19 4.13 5.87
CA VAL A 55 0.28 4.49 4.52
C VAL A 55 -0.38 5.76 3.96
N ALA A 56 -1.55 6.13 4.47
CA ALA A 56 -2.26 7.36 4.11
C ALA A 56 -1.47 8.63 4.48
N GLU A 57 -0.54 8.56 5.44
CA GLU A 57 0.27 9.69 5.90
C GLU A 57 1.42 10.02 4.93
N SER A 58 1.75 9.12 4.01
CA SER A 58 2.77 9.36 2.98
C SER A 58 2.36 10.45 2.00
N ARG A 59 3.36 11.15 1.42
CA ARG A 59 3.10 12.23 0.45
C ARG A 59 2.32 11.73 -0.77
N ASN A 60 2.61 10.53 -1.25
CA ASN A 60 1.85 9.84 -2.29
C ASN A 60 1.68 8.36 -1.96
N VAL A 61 0.56 7.78 -2.39
CA VAL A 61 0.27 6.35 -2.25
C VAL A 61 -0.08 5.76 -3.60
N VAL A 62 0.54 4.65 -3.95
CA VAL A 62 0.21 3.87 -5.15
C VAL A 62 -0.31 2.52 -4.72
N VAL A 63 -1.56 2.21 -5.08
CA VAL A 63 -2.19 0.93 -4.74
C VAL A 63 -2.29 0.06 -5.99
N ILE A 64 -1.65 -1.10 -5.96
CA ILE A 64 -1.68 -2.11 -7.03
C ILE A 64 -2.70 -3.19 -6.66
N LYS A 65 -3.79 -3.27 -7.45
CA LYS A 65 -4.79 -4.33 -7.32
C LYS A 65 -5.63 -4.46 -8.59
N ARG A 66 -6.30 -5.61 -8.78
CA ARG A 66 -7.07 -5.90 -10.00
C ARG A 66 -8.33 -5.06 -10.22
N GLY A 67 -8.82 -4.34 -9.21
CA GLY A 67 -10.07 -3.56 -9.29
C GLY A 67 -10.40 -2.89 -7.95
N LYS A 68 -11.61 -2.32 -7.79
CA LYS A 68 -12.03 -1.69 -6.52
C LYS A 68 -12.69 -2.62 -5.48
N GLY A 69 -12.68 -3.93 -5.72
CA GLY A 69 -13.29 -4.92 -4.82
C GLY A 69 -12.83 -4.85 -3.36
N THR A 70 -13.69 -5.31 -2.46
CA THR A 70 -13.49 -5.30 -1.01
C THR A 70 -12.44 -6.32 -0.56
N GLY A 71 -11.92 -6.15 0.65
CA GLY A 71 -11.07 -7.15 1.31
C GLY A 71 -11.89 -8.22 2.02
N PHE A 72 -11.28 -8.86 3.01
CA PHE A 72 -11.92 -9.87 3.84
C PHE A 72 -13.06 -9.28 4.67
N ALA A 73 -12.88 -8.06 5.18
CA ALA A 73 -13.89 -7.35 5.95
C ALA A 73 -15.16 -6.97 5.16
N GLY A 74 -15.15 -7.15 3.83
CA GLY A 74 -16.33 -6.89 3.00
C GLY A 74 -16.71 -5.42 2.85
N ILE A 75 -15.82 -4.50 3.22
CA ILE A 75 -16.04 -3.05 3.11
C ILE A 75 -15.14 -2.43 2.04
N GLU A 76 -15.57 -1.28 1.52
CA GLU A 76 -14.72 -0.45 0.68
C GLU A 76 -13.59 0.19 1.49
N ASN A 77 -12.49 0.48 0.81
CA ASN A 77 -11.33 1.10 1.44
C ASN A 77 -11.28 2.59 1.14
N ALA A 78 -11.36 3.39 2.20
CA ALA A 78 -11.36 4.84 2.09
C ALA A 78 -10.05 5.39 1.49
N LEU A 79 -8.93 4.68 1.64
CA LEU A 79 -7.63 5.06 1.06
C LEU A 79 -7.72 5.27 -0.45
N PHE A 80 -8.54 4.47 -1.16
CA PHE A 80 -8.63 4.48 -2.62
C PHE A 80 -9.23 5.78 -3.18
N TYR A 81 -9.78 6.62 -2.32
CA TYR A 81 -10.46 7.86 -2.69
C TYR A 81 -9.74 9.11 -2.17
N GLN A 82 -8.60 8.97 -1.48
CA GLN A 82 -7.81 10.11 -1.02
C GLN A 82 -7.05 10.78 -2.18
N ASP A 83 -6.87 12.09 -2.09
CA ASP A 83 -6.26 12.92 -3.15
C ASP A 83 -4.80 12.56 -3.44
N ASN A 84 -4.07 12.08 -2.44
CA ASN A 84 -2.68 11.59 -2.56
C ASN A 84 -2.59 10.13 -3.04
N THR A 85 -3.72 9.44 -3.23
CA THR A 85 -3.73 8.04 -3.66
C THR A 85 -3.96 7.90 -5.16
N ARG A 86 -3.20 6.99 -5.78
CA ARG A 86 -3.37 6.57 -7.17
C ARG A 86 -3.58 5.06 -7.24
N MET A 87 -4.59 4.65 -8.01
CA MET A 87 -4.89 3.24 -8.24
C MET A 87 -4.21 2.77 -9.52
N LEU A 88 -3.38 1.73 -9.42
CA LEU A 88 -2.82 1.02 -10.57
C LEU A 88 -3.56 -0.32 -10.71
N PHE A 89 -4.46 -0.40 -11.69
CA PHE A 89 -5.26 -1.60 -11.91
C PHE A 89 -4.52 -2.65 -12.72
N ALA A 90 -4.00 -3.68 -12.04
CA ALA A 90 -3.26 -4.78 -12.65
C ALA A 90 -3.18 -5.99 -11.69
N ASP A 91 -2.78 -7.14 -12.21
CA ASP A 91 -2.23 -8.19 -11.35
C ASP A 91 -0.89 -7.73 -10.75
N ALA A 92 -0.58 -8.17 -9.53
CA ALA A 92 0.56 -7.65 -8.80
C ALA A 92 1.90 -7.91 -9.51
N GLN A 93 2.08 -9.13 -10.03
CA GLN A 93 3.33 -9.53 -10.68
C GLN A 93 3.54 -8.75 -11.99
N GLY A 94 2.51 -8.65 -12.82
CA GLY A 94 2.53 -7.91 -14.07
C GLY A 94 2.79 -6.42 -13.86
N ALA A 95 2.16 -5.81 -12.85
CA ALA A 95 2.39 -4.41 -12.50
C ALA A 95 3.83 -4.14 -12.07
N VAL A 96 4.37 -4.98 -11.18
CA VAL A 96 5.76 -4.87 -10.72
C VAL A 96 6.74 -5.07 -11.88
N ALA A 97 6.47 -6.04 -12.76
CA ALA A 97 7.31 -6.26 -13.94
C ALA A 97 7.32 -5.05 -14.88
N GLN A 98 6.17 -4.41 -15.12
CA GLN A 98 6.08 -3.20 -15.94
C GLN A 98 6.83 -2.02 -15.29
N LEU A 99 6.68 -1.85 -13.97
CA LEU A 99 7.39 -0.81 -13.22
C LEU A 99 8.91 -1.00 -13.33
N LEU A 100 9.40 -2.23 -13.16
CA LEU A 100 10.82 -2.54 -13.30
C LEU A 100 11.35 -2.25 -14.72
N THR A 101 10.59 -2.56 -15.76
CA THR A 101 10.96 -2.23 -17.14
C THR A 101 11.04 -0.73 -17.35
N ALA A 102 10.02 0.02 -16.92
CA ALA A 102 10.00 1.47 -17.06
C ALA A 102 11.17 2.15 -16.32
N LEU A 103 11.50 1.69 -15.10
CA LEU A 103 12.64 2.21 -14.35
C LEU A 103 13.97 1.99 -15.09
N LYS A 104 14.19 0.81 -15.69
CA LYS A 104 15.40 0.52 -16.47
C LYS A 104 15.52 1.39 -17.73
N GLU A 105 14.41 1.69 -18.37
CA GLU A 105 14.37 2.59 -19.53
C GLU A 105 14.69 4.04 -19.14
N MET A 106 14.24 4.48 -17.96
CA MET A 106 14.53 5.82 -17.44
C MET A 106 15.99 6.01 -17.06
N ASP A 107 16.64 5.00 -16.48
CA ASP A 107 18.06 5.03 -16.08
C ASP A 107 19.04 4.85 -17.26
N GLY A 108 18.55 4.77 -18.50
CA GLY A 108 19.40 4.76 -19.69
C GLY A 108 19.86 3.38 -20.18
N GLY A 109 19.27 2.28 -19.69
CA GLY A 109 19.39 0.96 -20.32
C GLY A 109 20.81 0.40 -20.48
N HIS A 110 21.65 0.52 -19.45
CA HIS A 110 22.90 -0.24 -19.30
C HIS A 110 22.86 -1.11 -18.06
#